data_AF-A0A259S2G8-F1
#
_entry.id   AF-A0A259S2G8-F1
#
_cell.length_a   1.000
_cell.length_b   1.000
_cell.length_c   1.000
_cell.angle_alpha   90.00
_cell.angle_beta   90.00
_cell.angle_gamma   90.00
#
_symmetry.space_group_name_H-M   'P 1'
#
loop_
_entity.id
_entity.type
_entity.pdbx_description
1 polymer ?
#
loop_
_entity_poly.entity_id
_entity_poly.type
_entity_poly.pdbx_seq_one_letter_code
_entity_poly.pdbx_strand_id
1 'polypeptide(L)'
;DEHGGTYDHVVPPKATPPDDSGAGEMGFEFDRLGCRVPAIAVSAYTRKGTIINDEMHHGSVIATLSRLHGLAPLTRRDATANDLFQIINLEKPRHPADWPVTTSRYLPPNPESKPPHPAHAHATKPLTPPAQGLLGLLLARYGLPGDQQPQTFMDAYNLLHKHGRGLFGPPDED
;
A
#
# COMPACT_ATOMS: atom_id res chain seq x y z
N ASP A 1 3.68 -1.02 -9.56
CA ASP A 1 4.41 0.23 -9.31
C ASP A 1 5.89 -0.08 -9.41
N GLU A 2 6.50 -0.60 -8.35
CA GLU A 2 7.92 -0.95 -8.32
C GLU A 2 8.19 -2.17 -7.42
N HIS A 3 9.39 -2.78 -7.54
CA HIS A 3 9.77 -4.01 -6.82
C HIS A 3 10.24 -3.77 -5.36
N GLY A 4 10.36 -2.51 -4.93
CA GLY A 4 10.84 -2.16 -3.59
C GLY A 4 12.28 -2.60 -3.29
N GLY A 5 13.10 -2.87 -4.32
CA GLY A 5 14.50 -3.26 -4.18
C GLY A 5 14.75 -4.65 -3.60
N THR A 6 13.71 -5.48 -3.46
CA THR A 6 13.88 -6.86 -2.99
C THR A 6 14.60 -7.72 -4.05
N TYR A 7 15.03 -8.93 -3.68
CA TYR A 7 15.64 -9.86 -4.63
C TYR A 7 14.57 -10.63 -5.40
N ASP A 8 14.69 -10.67 -6.73
CA ASP A 8 13.96 -11.58 -7.60
C ASP A 8 14.99 -12.35 -8.46
N HIS A 9 14.76 -13.64 -8.66
CA HIS A 9 15.70 -14.51 -9.37
C HIS A 9 15.58 -14.42 -10.90
N VAL A 10 14.53 -13.80 -11.43
CA VAL A 10 14.31 -13.71 -12.88
C VAL A 10 14.96 -12.45 -13.41
N VAL A 11 15.84 -12.65 -14.39
CA VAL A 11 16.47 -11.56 -15.12
C VAL A 11 15.40 -10.80 -15.91
N PRO A 12 15.35 -9.45 -15.85
CA PRO A 12 14.37 -8.68 -16.61
C PRO A 12 14.46 -8.97 -18.12
N PRO A 13 13.35 -9.36 -18.77
CA PRO A 13 13.34 -9.73 -20.18
C PRO A 13 13.45 -8.50 -21.09
N LYS A 14 13.83 -8.73 -22.35
CA LYS A 14 13.77 -7.72 -23.41
C LYS A 14 12.32 -7.38 -23.72
N ALA A 15 12.05 -6.14 -24.11
CA ALA A 15 10.72 -5.73 -24.53
C ALA A 15 10.77 -4.48 -25.43
N THR A 16 9.78 -4.35 -26.32
CA THR A 16 9.69 -3.29 -27.34
C THR A 16 9.75 -1.87 -26.75
N PRO A 17 10.69 -1.00 -27.15
CA PRO A 17 10.71 0.41 -26.74
C PRO A 17 9.38 1.12 -27.05
N PRO A 18 8.91 2.04 -26.19
CA PRO A 18 7.59 2.65 -26.30
C PRO A 18 7.42 3.48 -27.59
N ASP A 19 8.48 4.18 -27.99
CA ASP A 19 8.52 5.06 -29.15
C ASP A 19 9.98 5.23 -29.65
N ASP A 20 10.19 6.13 -30.61
CA ASP A 20 11.51 6.41 -31.22
C ASP A 20 12.24 7.59 -30.55
N SER A 21 11.93 7.89 -29.28
CA SER A 21 12.62 8.96 -28.53
C SER A 21 14.10 8.67 -28.29
N GLY A 22 14.52 7.42 -28.44
CA GLY A 22 15.91 6.96 -28.26
C GLY A 22 16.28 6.75 -26.80
N ALA A 23 17.58 6.71 -26.53
CA ALA A 23 18.10 6.45 -25.20
C ALA A 23 17.72 7.56 -24.19
N GLY A 24 17.27 7.15 -23.02
CA GLY A 24 17.03 8.02 -21.88
C GLY A 24 18.29 8.28 -21.05
N GLU A 25 18.07 8.57 -19.77
CA GLU A 25 19.14 8.80 -18.79
C GLU A 25 20.12 7.62 -18.74
N MET A 26 21.42 7.93 -18.68
CA MET A 26 22.52 6.95 -18.67
C MET A 26 22.52 5.96 -19.87
N GLY A 27 21.93 6.35 -21.01
CA GLY A 27 21.88 5.49 -22.19
C GLY A 27 20.85 4.37 -22.08
N PHE A 28 19.82 4.52 -21.25
CA PHE A 28 18.79 3.51 -21.10
C PHE A 28 17.82 3.50 -22.29
N GLU A 29 17.90 2.47 -23.13
CA GLU A 29 17.14 2.36 -24.39
C GLU A 29 15.65 2.00 -24.22
N PHE A 30 15.20 1.73 -22.99
CA PHE A 30 13.88 1.19 -22.71
C PHE A 30 13.59 -0.10 -23.52
N ASP A 31 14.58 -0.89 -23.90
CA ASP A 31 14.42 -2.13 -24.67
C ASP A 31 14.28 -3.38 -23.78
N ARG A 32 14.02 -3.18 -22.49
CA ARG A 32 13.79 -4.23 -21.49
C ARG A 32 12.76 -3.83 -20.45
N LEU A 33 12.19 -4.82 -19.79
CA LEU A 33 11.35 -4.61 -18.60
C LEU A 33 12.20 -4.35 -17.35
N GLY A 34 11.53 -3.94 -16.27
CA GLY A 34 12.09 -3.89 -14.94
C GLY A 34 12.01 -5.23 -14.20
N CYS A 35 12.37 -5.23 -12.92
CA CYS A 35 12.15 -6.38 -12.04
C CYS A 35 10.67 -6.76 -11.99
N ARG A 36 10.38 -8.05 -11.79
CA ARG A 36 9.00 -8.53 -11.65
C ARG A 36 8.32 -7.85 -10.46
N VAL A 37 7.01 -7.69 -10.55
CA VAL A 37 6.16 -7.26 -9.43
C VAL A 37 5.01 -8.25 -9.28
N PRO A 38 4.46 -8.44 -8.07
CA PRO A 38 3.28 -9.28 -7.89
C PRO A 38 2.08 -8.70 -8.65
N ALA A 39 1.32 -9.57 -9.32
CA ALA A 39 0.05 -9.22 -9.93
C ALA A 39 -1.04 -10.15 -9.40
N ILE A 40 -2.15 -9.57 -8.94
CA ILE A 40 -3.32 -10.30 -8.45
C ILE A 40 -4.54 -9.75 -9.18
N ALA A 41 -5.26 -10.63 -9.85
CA ALA A 41 -6.55 -10.30 -10.45
C ALA A 41 -7.66 -11.05 -9.71
N VAL A 42 -8.71 -10.32 -9.31
CA VAL A 42 -9.82 -10.85 -8.53
C VAL A 42 -11.09 -10.74 -9.34
N SER A 43 -11.69 -11.88 -9.68
CA SER A 43 -12.97 -11.95 -10.38
C SER A 43 -13.80 -13.15 -9.92
N ALA A 44 -15.13 -13.00 -9.97
CA ALA A 44 -16.05 -14.11 -9.79
C ALA A 44 -15.93 -15.13 -10.93
N TYR A 45 -15.43 -14.74 -12.10
CA TYR A 45 -15.26 -15.60 -13.28
C TYR A 45 -13.87 -16.25 -13.38
N THR A 46 -13.05 -16.15 -12.33
CA THR A 46 -11.75 -16.84 -12.26
C THR A 46 -11.88 -18.11 -11.44
N ARG A 47 -11.44 -19.25 -11.99
CA ARG A 47 -11.36 -20.54 -11.32
C ARG A 47 -10.41 -20.48 -10.13
N LYS A 48 -10.79 -21.11 -9.01
CA LYS A 48 -9.93 -21.24 -7.83
C LYS A 48 -8.60 -21.90 -8.20
N GLY A 49 -7.49 -21.34 -7.71
CA GLY A 49 -6.15 -21.86 -7.98
C GLY A 49 -5.61 -21.57 -9.37
N THR A 50 -6.21 -20.64 -10.11
CA THR A 50 -5.66 -20.16 -11.39
C THR A 50 -4.33 -19.48 -11.16
N ILE A 51 -3.29 -19.93 -11.87
CA ILE A 51 -1.98 -19.28 -11.98
C ILE A 51 -1.77 -19.02 -13.47
N ILE A 52 -1.58 -17.75 -13.82
CA ILE A 52 -1.24 -17.33 -15.18
C ILE A 52 0.26 -17.08 -15.21
N ASN A 53 0.96 -17.76 -16.12
CA ASN A 53 2.41 -17.68 -16.26
C ASN A 53 2.86 -16.88 -17.48
N ASP A 54 1.91 -16.34 -18.25
CA ASP A 54 2.20 -15.49 -19.38
C ASP A 54 2.98 -14.25 -18.95
N GLU A 55 3.94 -13.82 -19.76
CA GLU A 55 4.65 -12.58 -19.51
C GLU A 55 3.67 -11.41 -19.60
N MET A 56 3.57 -10.64 -18.52
CA MET A 56 2.76 -9.44 -18.44
C MET A 56 3.61 -8.31 -17.88
N HIS A 57 3.30 -7.10 -18.33
CA HIS A 57 3.88 -5.87 -17.80
C HIS A 57 2.78 -4.84 -17.60
N HIS A 58 3.11 -3.65 -17.09
CA HIS A 58 2.10 -2.64 -16.75
C HIS A 58 1.24 -2.25 -17.97
N GLY A 59 1.83 -2.22 -19.17
CA GLY A 59 1.13 -2.06 -20.44
C GLY A 59 0.04 -3.11 -20.75
N SER A 60 0.06 -4.30 -20.15
CA SER A 60 -0.98 -5.33 -20.32
C SER A 60 -2.36 -4.86 -19.86
N VAL A 61 -2.43 -3.99 -18.85
CA VAL A 61 -3.70 -3.37 -18.40
C VAL A 61 -4.26 -2.47 -19.50
N ILE A 62 -3.41 -1.63 -20.09
CA ILE A 62 -3.80 -0.72 -21.18
C ILE A 62 -4.20 -1.52 -22.42
N ALA A 63 -3.42 -2.54 -22.80
CA ALA A 63 -3.74 -3.43 -23.92
C ALA A 63 -5.12 -4.08 -23.75
N THR A 64 -5.45 -4.52 -22.54
CA THR A 64 -6.76 -5.09 -22.21
C THR A 64 -7.88 -4.08 -22.39
N LEU A 65 -7.73 -2.86 -21.86
CA LEU A 65 -8.74 -1.80 -21.97
C LEU A 65 -8.93 -1.35 -23.42
N SER A 66 -7.83 -1.18 -24.15
CA SER A 66 -7.88 -0.81 -25.56
C SER A 66 -8.61 -1.85 -26.41
N ARG A 67 -8.34 -3.15 -26.18
CA ARG A 67 -9.07 -4.23 -26.87
C ARG A 67 -10.54 -4.30 -26.45
N LEU A 68 -10.84 -4.13 -25.17
CA LEU A 68 -12.21 -4.21 -24.64
C LEU A 68 -13.11 -3.08 -25.16
N HIS A 69 -12.55 -1.88 -25.34
CA HIS A 69 -13.29 -0.68 -25.70
C HIS A 69 -13.02 -0.17 -27.12
N GLY A 70 -12.22 -0.89 -27.92
CA GLY A 70 -11.85 -0.48 -29.28
C GLY A 70 -11.03 0.81 -29.33
N LEU A 71 -10.21 1.07 -28.29
CA LEU A 71 -9.35 2.25 -28.23
C LEU A 71 -8.03 1.99 -28.96
N ALA A 72 -7.42 3.05 -29.46
CA ALA A 72 -6.05 2.99 -29.96
C ALA A 72 -5.06 2.71 -28.81
N PRO A 73 -3.95 2.01 -29.07
CA PRO A 73 -2.85 1.92 -28.11
C PRO A 73 -2.20 3.30 -27.91
N LEU A 74 -1.57 3.49 -26.75
CA LEU A 74 -0.88 4.74 -26.40
C LEU A 74 0.54 4.78 -26.96
N THR A 75 1.23 3.64 -26.94
CA THR A 75 2.62 3.47 -27.37
C THR A 75 2.80 2.10 -28.04
N ARG A 76 3.98 1.83 -28.61
CA ARG A 76 4.29 0.47 -29.09
C ARG A 76 4.33 -0.56 -27.96
N ARG A 77 4.63 -0.14 -26.73
CA ARG A 77 4.75 -1.03 -25.57
C ARG A 77 3.44 -1.72 -25.26
N ASP A 78 2.36 -0.96 -25.12
CA ASP A 78 1.04 -1.51 -24.84
C ASP A 78 0.41 -2.11 -26.12
N ALA A 79 0.74 -1.61 -27.31
CA ALA A 79 0.30 -2.21 -28.57
C ALA A 79 0.73 -3.68 -28.72
N THR A 80 1.91 -4.07 -28.20
CA THR A 80 2.44 -5.43 -28.30
C THR A 80 2.31 -6.24 -27.01
N ALA A 81 1.66 -5.72 -25.97
CA ALA A 81 1.55 -6.42 -24.69
C ALA A 81 0.51 -7.55 -24.73
N ASN A 82 0.76 -8.62 -23.97
CA ASN A 82 -0.29 -9.61 -23.68
C ASN A 82 -1.44 -8.95 -22.91
N ASP A 83 -2.67 -9.41 -23.17
CA ASP A 83 -3.86 -8.96 -22.46
C ASP A 83 -4.23 -9.87 -21.27
N LEU A 84 -5.19 -9.40 -20.49
CA LEU A 84 -5.64 -10.00 -19.22
C LEU A 84 -6.87 -10.91 -19.40
N PHE A 85 -7.35 -11.18 -20.62
CA PHE A 85 -8.64 -11.86 -20.81
C PHE A 85 -8.65 -13.29 -20.28
N GLN A 86 -7.49 -13.96 -20.27
CA GLN A 86 -7.27 -15.27 -19.66
C GLN A 86 -7.62 -15.37 -18.16
N ILE A 87 -7.73 -14.25 -17.44
CA ILE A 87 -8.21 -14.22 -16.05
C ILE A 87 -9.66 -14.69 -15.97
N ILE A 88 -10.45 -14.45 -17.01
CA ILE A 88 -11.85 -14.85 -17.12
C ILE A 88 -11.87 -16.24 -17.79
N ASN A 89 -11.85 -17.29 -16.96
CA ASN A 89 -11.73 -18.69 -17.41
C ASN A 89 -12.89 -19.59 -16.92
N LEU A 90 -13.99 -18.95 -16.52
CA LEU A 90 -15.28 -19.58 -16.23
C LEU A 90 -16.37 -18.88 -17.03
N GLU A 91 -17.34 -19.64 -17.53
CA GLU A 91 -18.53 -19.11 -18.21
C GLU A 91 -19.56 -18.52 -17.22
N LYS A 92 -19.56 -19.01 -15.98
CA LYS A 92 -20.47 -18.58 -14.92
C LYS A 92 -19.67 -18.09 -13.71
N PRO A 93 -20.17 -17.08 -12.98
CA PRO A 93 -19.48 -16.60 -11.79
C PRO A 93 -19.53 -17.66 -10.69
N ARG A 94 -18.46 -17.77 -9.90
CA ARG A 94 -18.42 -18.58 -8.68
C ARG A 94 -19.45 -18.08 -7.68
N HIS A 95 -20.12 -19.02 -7.01
CA HIS A 95 -21.07 -18.70 -5.96
C HIS A 95 -20.35 -17.95 -4.81
N PRO A 96 -20.95 -16.91 -4.19
CA PRO A 96 -20.32 -16.17 -3.10
C PRO A 96 -19.88 -17.03 -1.91
N ALA A 97 -20.56 -18.15 -1.66
CA ALA A 97 -20.16 -19.11 -0.63
C ALA A 97 -18.80 -19.79 -0.90
N ASP A 98 -18.33 -19.81 -2.16
CA ASP A 98 -17.02 -20.36 -2.54
C ASP A 98 -15.90 -19.32 -2.58
N TRP A 99 -16.22 -18.05 -2.23
CA TRP A 99 -15.22 -16.99 -2.22
C TRP A 99 -14.30 -17.13 -1.00
N PRO A 100 -13.01 -16.79 -1.12
CA PRO A 100 -12.10 -16.88 0.01
C PRO A 100 -12.49 -15.86 1.08
N VAL A 101 -12.59 -16.31 2.33
CA VAL A 101 -12.66 -15.42 3.49
C VAL A 101 -11.26 -14.89 3.76
N THR A 102 -11.05 -13.59 3.58
CA THR A 102 -9.78 -12.94 3.86
C THR A 102 -9.74 -12.48 5.31
N THR A 103 -8.63 -12.76 6.00
CA THR A 103 -8.37 -12.24 7.34
C THR A 103 -7.04 -11.50 7.32
N SER A 104 -7.03 -10.29 7.86
CA SER A 104 -5.81 -9.49 7.95
C SER A 104 -4.80 -10.22 8.84
N ARG A 105 -3.64 -10.57 8.29
CA ARG A 105 -2.52 -11.13 9.05
C ARG A 105 -1.52 -10.01 9.34
N TYR A 106 -1.60 -9.45 10.54
CA TYR A 106 -0.57 -8.54 11.03
C TYR A 106 0.72 -9.34 11.27
N LEU A 107 1.79 -8.98 10.55
CA LEU A 107 3.12 -9.56 10.71
C LEU A 107 4.15 -8.42 10.83
N PRO A 108 4.78 -8.21 12.01
CA PRO A 108 4.56 -8.96 13.26
C PRO A 108 3.11 -8.82 13.78
N PRO A 109 2.62 -9.76 14.62
CA PRO A 109 1.30 -9.68 15.22
C PRO A 109 1.07 -8.30 15.80
N ASN A 110 -0.10 -7.70 15.56
CA ASN A 110 -0.43 -6.39 16.10
C ASN A 110 -0.22 -6.44 17.63
N PRO A 111 0.72 -5.67 18.21
CA PRO A 111 1.00 -5.69 19.63
C PRO A 111 -0.22 -5.29 20.47
N GLU A 112 -1.16 -4.54 19.87
CA GLU A 112 -2.44 -4.11 20.47
C GLU A 112 -3.61 -5.07 20.18
N SER A 113 -3.36 -6.25 19.61
CA SER A 113 -4.42 -7.26 19.33
C SER A 113 -4.98 -7.92 20.59
N LYS A 114 -4.26 -7.85 21.71
CA LYS A 114 -4.75 -8.31 23.00
C LYS A 114 -5.49 -7.16 23.67
N PRO A 115 -6.70 -7.39 24.21
CA PRO A 115 -7.31 -6.43 25.11
C PRO A 115 -6.30 -6.07 26.21
N PRO A 116 -6.19 -4.78 26.59
CA PRO A 116 -5.27 -4.38 27.65
C PRO A 116 -5.54 -5.23 28.89
N HIS A 117 -4.47 -5.73 29.53
CA HIS A 117 -4.57 -6.41 30.82
C HIS A 117 -5.40 -5.53 31.78
N PRO A 118 -6.23 -6.08 32.67
CA PRO A 118 -7.09 -5.28 33.55
C PRO A 118 -6.34 -4.18 34.35
N ALA A 119 -5.08 -4.44 34.71
CA ALA A 119 -4.18 -3.46 35.35
C ALA A 119 -3.84 -2.23 34.46
N HIS A 120 -4.13 -2.29 33.16
CA HIS A 120 -3.93 -1.24 32.16
C HIS A 120 -5.23 -0.51 31.78
N ALA A 121 -6.33 -0.78 32.49
CA ALA A 121 -7.59 -0.01 32.37
C ALA A 121 -7.52 1.37 33.06
N HIS A 122 -6.41 1.66 33.74
CA HIS A 122 -6.23 2.87 34.53
C HIS A 122 -5.42 3.92 33.79
N ALA A 123 -5.71 5.19 34.09
CA ALA A 123 -5.08 6.34 33.45
C ALA A 123 -3.53 6.38 33.63
N THR A 124 -3.00 5.64 34.59
CA THR A 124 -1.55 5.52 34.86
C THR A 124 -0.83 4.49 33.96
N LYS A 125 -1.50 3.90 32.96
CA LYS A 125 -0.86 3.01 31.97
C LYS A 125 0.32 3.74 31.29
N PRO A 126 1.49 3.10 31.11
CA PRO A 126 2.60 3.71 30.41
C PRO A 126 2.29 3.94 28.92
N LEU A 127 2.85 5.01 28.36
CA LEU A 127 2.77 5.32 26.94
C LEU A 127 3.67 4.41 26.12
N THR A 128 3.26 4.15 24.87
CA THR A 128 4.11 3.47 23.90
C THR A 128 5.22 4.43 23.42
N PRO A 129 6.38 3.91 22.98
CA PRO A 129 7.45 4.75 22.45
C PRO A 129 7.01 5.71 21.33
N PRO A 130 6.15 5.30 20.35
CA PRO A 130 5.62 6.24 19.37
C PRO A 130 4.77 7.37 19.98
N ALA A 131 3.95 7.08 20.99
CA ALA A 131 3.14 8.09 21.67
C ALA A 131 4.01 9.09 22.45
N GLN A 132 5.08 8.61 23.11
CA GLN A 132 6.06 9.48 23.75
C GLN A 132 6.79 10.38 22.74
N GLY A 133 7.11 9.85 21.56
CA GLY A 133 7.71 10.63 20.47
C GLY A 133 6.79 11.73 19.94
N LEU A 134 5.51 11.42 19.70
CA LEU A 134 4.51 12.39 19.24
C LEU A 134 4.32 13.53 20.25
N LEU A 135 4.22 13.21 21.54
CA LEU A 135 4.07 14.23 22.59
C LEU A 135 5.37 14.99 22.84
N GLY A 136 6.52 14.36 22.61
CA GLY A 136 7.82 15.05 22.57
C GLY A 136 7.86 16.14 21.50
N LEU A 137 7.30 15.90 20.31
CA LEU A 137 7.20 16.92 19.26
C LEU A 137 6.27 18.08 19.66
N LEU A 138 5.15 17.79 20.33
CA LEU A 138 4.27 18.81 20.88
C LEU A 138 5.01 19.71 21.89
N LEU A 139 5.74 19.11 22.83
CA LEU A 139 6.55 19.82 23.83
C LEU A 139 7.66 20.65 23.19
N ALA A 140 8.35 20.09 22.20
CA ALA A 140 9.42 20.80 21.50
C ALA A 140 8.91 22.09 20.83
N ARG A 141 7.63 22.14 20.44
CA ARG A 141 7.04 23.28 19.73
C ARG A 141 6.25 24.22 20.62
N TYR A 142 5.57 23.71 21.65
CA TYR A 142 4.61 24.47 22.46
C TYR A 142 4.80 24.31 23.97
N GLY A 143 5.81 23.56 24.40
CA GLY A 143 6.13 23.36 25.82
C GLY A 143 6.68 24.62 26.48
N LEU A 144 6.49 24.69 27.79
CA LEU A 144 7.01 25.75 28.66
C LEU A 144 8.20 25.24 29.49
N PRO A 145 9.07 26.14 29.99
CA PRO A 145 10.13 25.75 30.91
C PRO A 145 9.58 24.98 32.12
N GLY A 146 10.06 23.73 32.29
CA GLY A 146 9.63 22.84 33.39
C GLY A 146 8.66 21.73 32.97
N ASP A 147 8.12 21.76 31.76
CA ASP A 147 7.28 20.67 31.26
C ASP A 147 8.11 19.39 31.05
N GLN A 148 7.59 18.27 31.53
CA GLN A 148 8.25 16.96 31.45
C GLN A 148 7.61 16.07 30.38
N GLN A 149 8.43 15.18 29.83
CA GLN A 149 7.94 14.21 28.85
C GLN A 149 6.94 13.25 29.51
N PRO A 150 5.72 13.11 28.98
CA PRO A 150 4.68 12.32 29.60
C PRO A 150 5.05 10.85 29.57
N GLN A 151 4.84 10.15 30.68
CA GLN A 151 5.16 8.72 30.80
C GLN A 151 3.91 7.86 30.75
N THR A 152 2.76 8.40 31.16
CA THR A 152 1.49 7.68 31.23
C THR A 152 0.40 8.33 30.37
N PHE A 153 -0.70 7.60 30.16
CA PHE A 153 -1.88 8.13 29.46
C PHE A 153 -2.48 9.35 30.17
N MET A 154 -2.45 9.41 31.50
CA MET A 154 -2.89 10.57 32.28
C MET A 154 -1.96 11.78 32.05
N ASP A 155 -0.65 11.56 32.04
CA ASP A 155 0.31 12.63 31.74
C ASP A 155 0.09 13.17 30.33
N ALA A 156 -0.11 12.27 29.36
CA ALA A 156 -0.42 12.63 27.98
C ALA A 156 -1.72 13.43 27.87
N TYR A 157 -2.78 12.98 28.55
CA TYR A 157 -4.06 13.67 28.57
C TYR A 157 -3.92 15.09 29.12
N ASN A 158 -3.26 15.24 30.28
CA ASN A 158 -3.04 16.54 30.92
C ASN A 158 -2.22 17.47 30.02
N LEU A 159 -1.18 16.93 29.39
CA LEU A 159 -0.31 17.69 28.50
C LEU A 159 -1.04 18.14 27.24
N LEU A 160 -1.84 17.27 26.63
CA LEU A 160 -2.68 17.62 25.47
C LEU A 160 -3.77 18.64 25.84
N HIS A 161 -4.33 18.58 27.05
CA HIS A 161 -5.28 19.59 27.50
C HIS A 161 -4.62 20.94 27.74
N LYS A 162 -3.39 20.94 28.26
CA LYS A 162 -2.62 22.15 28.55
C LYS A 162 -2.12 22.85 27.28
N HIS A 163 -1.58 22.10 26.32
CA HIS A 163 -0.91 22.66 25.13
C HIS A 163 -1.65 22.40 23.82
N GLY A 164 -2.59 21.45 23.77
CA GLY A 164 -3.27 21.01 22.55
C GLY A 164 -4.60 21.72 22.26
N ARG A 165 -5.19 22.44 23.23
CA ARG A 165 -6.40 23.24 23.00
C ARG A 165 -6.10 24.33 21.96
N GLY A 166 -6.91 24.39 20.89
CA GLY A 166 -6.74 25.30 19.76
C GLY A 166 -5.71 24.86 18.71
N LEU A 167 -4.93 23.79 18.95
CA LEU A 167 -4.04 23.20 17.93
C LEU A 167 -4.75 22.16 17.06
N PHE A 168 -5.76 21.48 17.62
CA PHE A 168 -6.55 20.46 16.94
C PHE A 168 -8.04 20.70 17.20
N GLY A 169 -8.84 20.74 16.13
CA GLY A 169 -10.27 21.06 16.18
C GLY A 169 -10.58 22.52 15.78
N PRO A 170 -11.86 22.84 15.52
CA PRO A 170 -12.27 24.23 15.28
C PRO A 170 -11.97 25.06 16.55
N PRO A 171 -11.54 26.33 16.41
CA PRO A 171 -11.39 27.22 17.55
C PRO A 171 -12.72 27.32 18.30
N ASP A 172 -12.66 27.43 19.62
CA ASP A 172 -13.85 27.69 20.43
C ASP A 172 -14.52 28.96 19.89
N GLU A 173 -15.82 28.88 19.56
CA GLU A 173 -16.61 30.07 19.23
C GLU A 173 -16.85 30.85 20.53
N ASP A 174 -16.13 31.96 20.71
CA ASP A 174 -16.40 32.97 21.75
C ASP A 174 -17.74 33.69 21.49
#